data_AF-A0A9Q9T3S4-F1
#
_entry.id   AF-A0A9Q9T3S4-F1
#
_cell.length_a   1.000
_cell.length_b   1.000
_cell.length_c   1.000
_cell.angle_alpha   90.00
_cell.angle_beta   90.00
_cell.angle_gamma   90.00
#
_symmetry.space_group_name_H-M   'P 1'
#
loop_
_entity.id
_entity.type
_entity.pdbx_description
1 polymer ?
#
loop_
_entity_poly.entity_id
_entity_poly.type
_entity_poly.pdbx_seq_one_letter_code
_entity_poly.pdbx_strand_id
1 'polypeptide(L)'
;MQLHELRALIIDSAHEAWTVIRDGPPFHPDAAGREHPLRAVMTDDLEVALEWGLSANDGNQATVDKYDWAEIARFRDPAVAEVWVDVRLQGELVERVRLLLVDGGRAYLPFPEKIDGTWITQKWERSLASLVTRLQGLWGGHGRWGEHYLRQIRADHDTY
;
A
#
# COMPACT_ATOMS: atom_id res chain seq x y z
N MET A 1 1.39 -2.42 -22.60
CA MET A 1 1.36 -3.41 -21.51
C MET A 1 -0.08 -3.50 -21.00
N GLN A 2 -0.60 -4.71 -20.82
CA GLN A 2 -1.93 -4.92 -20.23
C GLN A 2 -1.87 -4.84 -18.70
N LEU A 3 -3.00 -4.54 -18.04
CA LEU A 3 -3.03 -4.36 -16.57
C LEU A 3 -2.54 -5.59 -15.81
N HIS A 4 -2.91 -6.80 -16.24
CA HIS A 4 -2.47 -8.04 -15.58
C HIS A 4 -0.96 -8.30 -15.73
N GLU A 5 -0.36 -7.90 -16.86
CA GLU A 5 1.09 -7.98 -17.09
C GLU A 5 1.81 -6.99 -16.17
N LEU A 6 1.29 -5.76 -16.05
CA LEU A 6 1.84 -4.74 -15.15
C LEU A 6 1.77 -5.18 -13.69
N ARG A 7 0.64 -5.73 -13.26
CA ARG A 7 0.50 -6.27 -11.90
C ARG A 7 1.49 -7.40 -11.65
N ALA A 8 1.64 -8.34 -12.58
CA ALA A 8 2.61 -9.43 -12.47
C ALA A 8 4.05 -8.90 -12.36
N LEU A 9 4.44 -7.96 -13.22
CA LEU A 9 5.74 -7.28 -13.19
C LEU A 9 6.02 -6.66 -11.82
N ILE A 10 5.06 -5.93 -11.26
CA ILE A 10 5.20 -5.30 -9.94
C ILE A 10 5.26 -6.35 -8.82
N ILE A 11 4.41 -7.39 -8.87
CA ILE A 11 4.39 -8.48 -7.87
C ILE A 11 5.73 -9.22 -7.82
N ASP A 12 6.32 -9.49 -8.98
CA ASP A 12 7.55 -10.27 -9.11
C ASP A 12 8.81 -9.40 -8.87
N SER A 13 8.66 -8.08 -8.79
CA SER A 13 9.76 -7.15 -8.55
C SER A 13 10.25 -7.19 -7.10
N ALA A 14 11.57 -7.11 -6.92
CA ALA A 14 12.18 -6.86 -5.62
C ALA A 14 12.27 -5.34 -5.37
N HIS A 15 12.29 -4.90 -4.10
CA HIS A 15 12.36 -3.47 -3.77
C HIS A 15 13.64 -2.78 -4.28
N GLU A 16 14.71 -3.54 -4.50
CA GLU A 16 15.98 -3.08 -5.07
C GLU A 16 15.87 -2.72 -6.55
N ALA A 17 14.84 -3.22 -7.25
CA ALA A 17 14.54 -2.86 -8.64
C ALA A 17 13.86 -1.50 -8.78
N TRP A 18 13.74 -0.74 -7.69
CA TRP A 18 13.03 0.54 -7.65
C TRP A 18 13.92 1.65 -7.09
N THR A 19 13.88 2.80 -7.75
CA THR A 19 14.49 4.03 -7.25
C THR A 19 13.43 4.88 -6.58
N VAL A 20 13.56 5.09 -5.27
CA VAL A 20 12.65 5.96 -4.49
C VAL A 20 13.11 7.41 -4.59
N ILE A 21 12.18 8.30 -4.94
CA ILE A 21 12.36 9.75 -5.03
C ILE A 21 11.55 10.37 -3.89
N ARG A 22 12.25 10.94 -2.90
CA ARG A 22 11.64 11.50 -1.67
C ARG A 22 11.50 13.02 -1.70
N ASP A 23 12.38 13.70 -2.43
CA ASP A 23 12.49 15.16 -2.47
C ASP A 23 12.51 15.64 -3.93
N GLY A 24 11.40 15.40 -4.63
CA GLY A 24 11.20 15.78 -6.04
C GLY A 24 10.23 16.95 -6.20
N PRO A 25 10.15 17.55 -7.41
CA PRO A 25 9.07 18.46 -7.73
C PRO A 25 7.71 17.74 -7.55
N PRO A 26 6.64 18.51 -7.27
CA PRO A 26 5.27 18.01 -7.20
C PRO A 26 4.96 17.00 -8.33
N PHE A 27 4.47 15.82 -7.97
CA PHE A 27 4.11 14.76 -8.92
C PHE A 27 2.59 14.71 -9.08
N HIS A 28 2.11 14.98 -10.29
CA HIS A 28 0.76 14.70 -10.79
C HIS A 28 -0.36 14.89 -9.73
N PRO A 29 -0.73 16.15 -9.42
CA PRO A 29 -1.79 16.43 -8.46
C PRO A 29 -3.11 15.76 -8.84
N ASP A 30 -3.87 15.36 -7.83
CA ASP A 30 -5.26 14.94 -8.00
C ASP A 30 -6.17 16.14 -8.38
N ALA A 31 -7.46 15.86 -8.62
CA ALA A 31 -8.42 16.90 -9.01
C ALA A 31 -8.56 18.04 -7.99
N ALA A 32 -8.17 17.82 -6.73
CA ALA A 32 -8.18 18.81 -5.66
C ALA A 32 -6.81 19.51 -5.48
N GLY A 33 -5.83 19.23 -6.34
CA GLY A 33 -4.49 19.79 -6.26
C GLY A 33 -3.60 19.12 -5.21
N ARG A 34 -3.99 17.95 -4.68
CA ARG A 34 -3.22 17.23 -3.66
C ARG A 34 -2.27 16.24 -4.32
N GLU A 35 -1.13 16.03 -3.69
CA GLU A 35 -0.04 15.27 -4.30
C GLU A 35 0.49 14.19 -3.37
N HIS A 36 1.06 13.16 -3.99
CA HIS A 36 1.75 12.10 -3.27
C HIS A 36 3.15 12.58 -2.87
N PRO A 37 3.50 12.54 -1.57
CA PRO A 37 4.83 12.95 -1.12
C PRO A 37 5.94 11.95 -1.49
N LEU A 38 5.58 10.73 -1.91
CA LEU A 38 6.53 9.66 -2.18
C LEU A 38 6.29 9.08 -3.57
N ARG A 39 7.38 8.86 -4.29
CA ARG A 39 7.40 8.23 -5.61
C ARG A 39 8.49 7.17 -5.70
N ALA A 40 8.25 6.12 -6.47
CA ALA A 40 9.27 5.20 -6.93
C ALA A 40 9.11 4.93 -8.42
N VAL A 41 10.22 4.71 -9.12
CA VAL A 41 10.25 4.31 -10.52
C VAL A 41 11.01 3.00 -10.63
N MET A 42 10.49 2.04 -11.40
CA MET A 42 11.16 0.76 -11.63
C MET A 42 12.39 0.99 -12.53
N THR A 43 13.56 0.50 -12.12
CA THR A 43 14.84 0.80 -12.79
C THR A 43 14.93 0.17 -14.18
N ASP A 44 14.43 -1.05 -14.34
CA ASP A 44 14.48 -1.79 -15.62
C ASP A 44 13.33 -1.41 -16.56
N ASP A 45 12.26 -0.81 -16.03
CA ASP A 45 11.08 -0.35 -16.77
C ASP A 45 10.67 1.05 -16.31
N LEU A 46 11.40 2.08 -16.78
CA LEU A 46 11.24 3.48 -16.34
C LEU A 46 9.84 4.08 -16.60
N GLU A 47 9.02 3.41 -17.41
CA GLU A 47 7.63 3.78 -17.65
C GLU A 47 6.72 3.44 -16.46
N VAL A 48 7.14 2.52 -15.58
CA VAL A 48 6.38 2.05 -14.43
C VAL A 48 6.76 2.84 -13.19
N ALA A 49 5.76 3.44 -12.55
CA ALA A 49 5.96 4.20 -11.32
C ALA A 49 4.87 3.91 -10.28
N LEU A 50 5.25 4.06 -9.02
CA LEU A 50 4.35 4.06 -7.86
C LEU A 50 4.41 5.43 -7.20
N GLU A 51 3.25 5.93 -6.77
CA GLU A 51 3.15 7.15 -5.97
C GLU A 51 2.26 6.91 -4.75
N TRP A 52 2.68 7.31 -3.56
CA TRP A 52 1.95 7.01 -2.31
C TRP A 52 2.15 8.09 -1.23
N GLY A 53 1.39 7.96 -0.14
CA GLY A 53 1.45 8.86 1.01
C GLY A 53 0.38 9.96 1.01
N LEU A 54 -0.42 10.08 -0.05
CA LEU A 54 -1.59 10.95 -0.07
C LEU A 54 -2.71 10.32 0.77
N SER A 55 -3.24 11.09 1.73
CA SER A 55 -4.36 10.64 2.57
C SER A 55 -5.61 10.38 1.72
N ALA A 56 -6.21 9.20 1.89
CA ALA A 56 -7.45 8.84 1.21
C ALA A 56 -8.69 9.46 1.88
N ASN A 57 -8.55 9.82 3.15
CA ASN A 57 -9.54 10.55 3.92
C ASN A 57 -9.16 12.04 3.93
N ASP A 58 -10.12 12.95 4.14
CA ASP A 58 -9.92 14.42 4.11
C ASP A 58 -9.13 14.96 5.32
N GLY A 59 -8.00 14.33 5.65
CA GLY A 59 -7.09 14.71 6.74
C GLY A 59 -7.44 14.11 8.10
N ASN A 60 -8.56 13.38 8.22
CA ASN A 60 -8.93 12.74 9.47
C ASN A 60 -8.22 11.39 9.64
N GLN A 61 -7.25 11.36 10.55
CA GLN A 61 -6.67 10.11 11.03
C GLN A 61 -7.76 9.29 11.73
N ALA A 62 -7.87 8.02 11.35
CA ALA A 62 -8.77 7.09 12.00
C ALA A 62 -8.04 6.41 13.16
N THR A 63 -8.83 5.94 14.12
CA THR A 63 -8.39 4.99 15.13
C THR A 63 -8.91 3.62 14.73
N VAL A 64 -8.17 2.57 15.09
CA VAL A 64 -8.46 1.20 14.64
C VAL A 64 -9.90 0.81 14.98
N ASP A 65 -10.45 1.21 16.12
CA ASP A 65 -11.83 0.96 16.59
C ASP A 65 -12.95 1.40 15.62
N LYS A 66 -12.65 2.25 14.63
CA LYS A 66 -13.61 2.60 13.56
C LYS A 66 -13.80 1.49 12.51
N TYR A 67 -13.00 0.42 12.58
CA TYR A 67 -13.05 -0.67 11.63
C TYR A 67 -13.47 -1.99 12.30
N ASP A 68 -14.38 -2.73 11.68
CA ASP A 68 -14.86 -4.01 12.22
C ASP A 68 -13.75 -5.08 12.35
N TRP A 69 -12.69 -4.98 11.55
CA TRP A 69 -11.52 -5.86 11.64
C TRP A 69 -10.59 -5.48 12.80
N ALA A 70 -10.81 -4.35 13.46
CA ALA A 70 -9.95 -3.87 14.53
C ALA A 70 -10.03 -4.71 15.80
N GLU A 71 -11.18 -5.31 16.07
CA GLU A 71 -11.38 -6.20 17.22
C GLU A 71 -10.40 -7.38 17.22
N ILE A 72 -9.94 -7.78 16.02
CA ILE A 72 -8.96 -8.85 15.85
C ILE A 72 -7.53 -8.30 15.69
N ALA A 73 -7.36 -7.07 15.21
CA ALA A 73 -6.06 -6.43 15.04
C ALA A 73 -5.48 -5.98 16.39
N ARG A 74 -4.44 -6.67 16.84
CA ARG A 74 -3.74 -6.37 18.10
C ARG A 74 -2.54 -5.43 17.91
N PHE A 75 -2.77 -4.28 17.25
CA PHE A 75 -1.72 -3.28 17.08
C PHE A 75 -1.33 -2.64 18.40
N ARG A 76 -0.05 -2.27 18.56
CA ARG A 76 0.43 -1.60 19.77
C ARG A 76 -0.01 -0.14 19.78
N ASP A 77 0.04 0.48 18.61
CA ASP A 77 -0.51 1.81 18.38
C ASP A 77 -1.82 1.68 17.57
N PRO A 78 -2.96 2.17 18.10
CA PRO A 78 -4.24 2.06 17.43
C PRO A 78 -4.42 3.06 16.27
N ALA A 79 -3.45 3.93 16.00
CA ALA A 79 -3.56 4.90 14.92
C ALA A 79 -3.54 4.22 13.54
N VAL A 80 -4.52 4.58 12.71
CA VAL A 80 -4.68 4.08 11.34
C VAL A 80 -4.89 5.26 10.40
N ALA A 81 -4.17 5.28 9.28
CA ALA A 81 -4.41 6.24 8.20
C ALA A 81 -4.75 5.50 6.91
N GLU A 82 -5.71 6.00 6.16
CA GLU A 82 -6.00 5.50 4.81
C GLU A 82 -5.16 6.28 3.81
N VAL A 83 -4.48 5.58 2.91
CA VAL A 83 -3.52 6.18 1.98
C VAL A 83 -3.78 5.65 0.58
N TRP A 84 -3.75 6.55 -0.41
CA TRP A 84 -3.77 6.17 -1.82
C TRP A 84 -2.37 5.73 -2.27
N VAL A 85 -2.35 4.62 -3.02
CA VAL A 85 -1.20 4.20 -3.82
C VAL A 85 -1.63 4.19 -5.29
N ASP A 86 -0.96 5.01 -6.07
CA ASP A 86 -1.20 5.16 -7.50
C ASP A 86 -0.16 4.34 -8.26
N VAL A 87 -0.64 3.48 -9.14
CA VAL A 87 0.17 2.79 -10.14
C VAL A 87 0.08 3.57 -11.44
N ARG A 88 1.25 3.93 -11.97
CA ARG A 88 1.39 4.70 -13.19
C ARG A 88 2.15 3.95 -14.26
N LEU A 89 1.69 4.11 -15.50
CA LEU A 89 2.36 3.63 -16.69
C LEU A 89 2.50 4.78 -17.68
N GLN A 90 3.74 5.08 -18.10
CA GLN A 90 4.06 6.21 -18.99
C GLN A 90 3.57 7.56 -18.43
N GLY A 91 3.54 7.71 -17.10
CA GLY A 91 3.05 8.91 -16.41
C GLY A 91 1.53 8.94 -16.18
N GLU A 92 0.76 8.09 -16.85
CA GLU A 92 -0.69 8.04 -16.70
C GLU A 92 -1.12 7.19 -15.50
N LEU A 93 -2.16 7.62 -14.79
CA LEU A 93 -2.78 6.82 -13.72
C LEU A 93 -3.52 5.64 -14.33
N VAL A 94 -3.04 4.42 -14.10
CA VAL A 94 -3.69 3.21 -14.60
C VAL A 94 -4.48 2.48 -13.54
N GLU A 95 -4.06 2.60 -12.27
CA GLU A 95 -4.75 1.98 -11.15
C GLU A 95 -4.51 2.77 -9.86
N ARG A 96 -5.53 2.89 -9.02
CA ARG A 96 -5.44 3.51 -7.70
C ARG A 96 -5.95 2.54 -6.65
N VAL A 97 -5.10 2.24 -5.67
CA VAL A 97 -5.36 1.28 -4.59
C VAL A 97 -5.39 2.01 -3.26
N ARG A 98 -6.37 1.68 -2.41
CA ARG A 98 -6.42 2.18 -1.03
C ARG A 98 -5.72 1.21 -0.10
N LEU A 99 -4.77 1.70 0.69
CA LEU A 99 -4.08 0.94 1.72
C LEU A 99 -4.28 1.57 3.10
N LEU A 100 -4.00 0.79 4.13
CA LEU A 100 -3.98 1.19 5.53
C LEU A 100 -2.54 1.36 6.00
N LEU A 101 -2.18 2.53 6.53
CA LEU A 101 -0.95 2.75 7.27
C LEU A 101 -1.25 2.56 8.76
N VAL A 102 -0.70 1.52 9.37
CA VAL A 102 -1.08 1.04 10.72
C VAL A 102 0.05 1.08 11.74
N ASP A 103 -0.28 0.82 13.00
CA ASP A 103 0.64 0.68 14.13
C ASP A 103 1.57 1.90 14.27
N GLY A 104 0.99 3.10 14.15
CA GLY A 104 1.72 4.36 14.26
C GLY A 104 2.64 4.63 13.06
N GLY A 105 2.29 4.12 11.87
CA GLY A 105 3.08 4.34 10.65
C GLY A 105 4.15 3.29 10.38
N ARG A 106 4.04 2.09 10.97
CA ARG A 106 5.08 1.05 10.88
C ARG A 106 4.92 0.10 9.71
N ALA A 107 3.73 0.00 9.12
CA ALA A 107 3.46 -0.89 8.00
C ALA A 107 2.26 -0.42 7.18
N TYR A 108 2.29 -0.68 5.87
CA TYR A 108 1.09 -0.67 5.04
C TYR A 108 0.43 -2.04 5.04
N LEU A 109 -0.91 -2.05 5.05
CA LEU A 109 -1.74 -3.24 4.88
C LEU A 109 -2.80 -3.01 3.81
N PRO A 110 -3.21 -4.08 3.09
CA PRO A 110 -4.44 -4.03 2.30
C PRO A 110 -5.65 -3.78 3.19
N PHE A 111 -6.71 -3.23 2.60
CA PHE A 111 -8.02 -3.24 3.24
C PHE A 111 -8.56 -4.67 3.31
N PRO A 112 -8.85 -5.22 4.51
CA PRO A 112 -9.49 -6.52 4.61
C PRO A 112 -10.99 -6.41 4.32
N GLU A 113 -11.52 -7.40 3.63
CA GLU A 113 -12.94 -7.54 3.31
C GLU A 113 -13.51 -8.74 4.04
N LYS A 114 -14.77 -8.67 4.47
CA LYS A 114 -15.45 -9.77 5.16
C LYS A 114 -16.29 -10.57 4.18
N ILE A 115 -15.89 -11.81 3.90
CA ILE A 115 -16.64 -12.75 3.06
C ILE A 115 -16.99 -13.97 3.91
N ASP A 116 -18.28 -14.30 3.98
CA ASP A 116 -18.82 -15.43 4.77
C ASP A 116 -18.34 -15.45 6.22
N GLY A 117 -18.16 -14.27 6.83
CA GLY A 117 -17.72 -14.13 8.21
C GLY A 117 -16.20 -14.16 8.39
N THR A 118 -15.44 -14.48 7.35
CA THR A 118 -13.98 -14.51 7.33
C THR A 118 -13.43 -13.23 6.74
N TRP A 119 -12.40 -12.67 7.38
CA TRP A 119 -11.65 -11.56 6.80
C TRP A 119 -10.70 -12.11 5.73
N ILE A 120 -10.65 -11.46 4.59
CA ILE A 120 -9.75 -11.81 3.49
C ILE A 120 -9.08 -10.55 2.97
N THR A 121 -7.94 -10.74 2.31
CA THR A 121 -7.23 -9.66 1.62
C THR A 121 -6.87 -10.16 0.23
N GLN A 122 -6.95 -9.27 -0.75
CA GLN A 122 -6.63 -9.61 -2.14
C GLN A 122 -5.11 -9.63 -2.36
N LYS A 123 -4.64 -10.53 -3.23
CA LYS A 123 -3.20 -10.76 -3.46
C LYS A 123 -2.48 -9.51 -3.96
N TRP A 124 -3.10 -8.80 -4.89
CA TRP A 124 -2.50 -7.62 -5.50
C TRP A 124 -2.22 -6.52 -4.47
N GLU A 125 -3.20 -6.19 -3.65
CA GLU A 125 -3.12 -5.17 -2.60
C GLU A 125 -2.13 -5.57 -1.52
N ARG A 126 -2.02 -6.87 -1.19
CA ARG A 126 -0.98 -7.39 -0.31
C ARG A 126 0.42 -7.16 -0.87
N SER A 127 0.64 -7.51 -2.14
CA SER A 127 1.93 -7.32 -2.79
C SER A 127 2.31 -5.85 -2.85
N LEU A 128 1.36 -4.99 -3.21
CA LEU A 128 1.58 -3.54 -3.26
C LEU A 128 1.88 -2.97 -1.86
N ALA A 129 1.12 -3.36 -0.83
CA ALA A 129 1.37 -2.95 0.54
C ALA A 129 2.75 -3.39 1.04
N SER A 130 3.15 -4.63 0.74
CA SER A 130 4.47 -5.14 1.10
C SER A 130 5.59 -4.36 0.42
N LEU A 131 5.46 -4.13 -0.89
CA LEU A 131 6.43 -3.39 -1.68
C LEU A 131 6.56 -1.96 -1.17
N VAL A 132 5.47 -1.21 -1.04
CA VAL A 132 5.49 0.19 -0.57
C VAL A 132 6.06 0.30 0.85
N THR A 133 5.73 -0.65 1.74
CA THR A 133 6.33 -0.72 3.08
C THR A 133 7.86 -0.84 3.01
N ARG A 134 8.38 -1.67 2.11
CA ARG A 134 9.83 -1.84 1.90
C ARG A 134 10.47 -0.61 1.26
N LEU A 135 9.87 -0.06 0.21
CA LEU A 135 10.36 1.14 -0.48
C LEU A 135 10.47 2.34 0.46
N GLN A 136 9.49 2.51 1.33
CA GLN A 136 9.53 3.60 2.31
C GLN A 136 10.56 3.35 3.43
N GLY A 137 11.05 2.12 3.60
CA GLY A 137 11.98 1.76 4.67
C GLY A 137 11.29 1.68 6.03
N LEU A 138 9.99 1.35 6.05
CA LEU A 138 9.25 1.21 7.29
C LEU A 138 9.65 -0.08 8.02
N TRP A 139 9.44 -0.09 9.34
CA TRP A 139 9.82 -1.22 10.19
C TRP A 139 9.22 -2.55 9.70
N GLY A 140 7.97 -2.56 9.27
CA GLY A 140 7.29 -3.74 8.72
C GLY A 140 7.87 -4.28 7.40
N GLY A 141 8.78 -3.54 6.76
CA GLY A 141 9.45 -3.91 5.52
C GLY A 141 10.66 -4.83 5.74
N HIS A 142 11.24 -4.83 6.95
CA HIS A 142 12.35 -5.70 7.30
C HIS A 142 11.80 -7.06 7.78
N GLY A 143 12.15 -8.17 7.11
CA GLY A 143 11.84 -9.54 7.56
C GLY A 143 10.42 -10.07 7.27
N ARG A 144 9.99 -11.12 7.98
CA ARG A 144 8.65 -11.76 7.85
C ARG A 144 7.51 -10.95 8.50
N TRP A 145 7.68 -9.66 8.69
CA TRP A 145 6.76 -8.85 9.50
C TRP A 145 5.51 -8.38 8.74
N GLY A 146 5.54 -8.30 7.41
CA GLY A 146 4.32 -8.22 6.59
C GLY A 146 3.38 -9.40 6.86
N GLU A 147 3.91 -10.63 6.92
CA GLU A 147 3.15 -11.82 7.34
C GLU A 147 2.69 -11.75 8.80
N HIS A 148 3.40 -11.02 9.67
CA HIS A 148 2.97 -10.83 11.06
C HIS A 148 1.72 -9.94 11.12
N TYR A 149 1.71 -8.80 10.45
CA TYR A 149 0.55 -7.92 10.45
C TYR A 149 -0.66 -8.51 9.68
N LEU A 150 -0.43 -9.21 8.57
CA LEU A 150 -1.48 -9.97 7.88
C LEU A 150 -2.09 -11.06 8.77
N ARG A 151 -1.26 -11.75 9.58
CA ARG A 151 -1.75 -12.70 10.60
C ARG A 151 -2.55 -12.02 11.71
N GLN A 152 -2.21 -10.79 12.09
CA GLN A 152 -2.94 -10.06 13.12
C GLN A 152 -4.37 -9.72 12.68
N ILE A 153 -4.59 -9.42 11.40
CA ILE A 153 -5.95 -9.24 10.86
C ILE A 153 -6.64 -10.56 10.47
N ARG A 154 -6.02 -11.72 10.78
CA ARG A 154 -6.51 -13.08 10.48
C ARG A 154 -7.05 -13.24 9.05
N ALA A 155 -6.51 -12.48 8.11
CA ALA A 155 -6.99 -12.51 6.74
C ALA A 155 -6.54 -13.80 6.07
N ASP A 156 -7.40 -14.55 5.38
CA ASP A 156 -6.96 -15.74 4.65
C ASP A 156 -5.98 -15.36 3.52
N HIS A 157 -4.91 -16.14 3.38
CA HIS A 157 -3.70 -15.75 2.66
C HIS A 157 -3.70 -16.19 1.18
N ASP A 158 -4.66 -17.02 0.76
CA ASP A 158 -4.55 -17.77 -0.51
C ASP A 158 -5.63 -17.48 -1.56
N THR A 159 -6.50 -16.50 -1.37
CA THR A 159 -7.50 -16.16 -2.40
C THR A 159 -6.93 -15.23 -3.49
N TYR A 160 -6.72 -15.84 -4.67
CA TYR A 160 -6.47 -15.32 -6.04
C TYR A 160 -5.39 -14.25 -6.23
#